data_AF-A0A359FT84-F1
#
_entry.id   AF-A0A359FT84-F1
#
_cell.length_a   1.000
_cell.length_b   1.000
_cell.length_c   1.000
_cell.angle_alpha   90.00
_cell.angle_beta   90.00
_cell.angle_gamma   90.00
#
_symmetry.space_group_name_H-M   'P 1'
#
loop_
_entity.id
_entity.type
_entity.pdbx_description
1 polymer ?
#
loop_
_entity_poly.entity_id
_entity_poly.type
_entity_poly.pdbx_seq_one_letter_code
_entity_poly.pdbx_strand_id
1 'polypeptide(L)'
;MKTPLIPITFPSIYKSKEGNPISLPKRMAQCTPDMYRALQVLSAHVKAHGGELVLSDLFRSYDMQFQANLDYVSGKKKAYSPPPGGSLHEAGRAMDIDLKKLKIKLNDFWILAAKQGVVPIINSPDTKLNEAWHFECRGSHTLVYNYYQNGKGTNMKPYQAMGISAILAAGIQVDRFTGKNSEAVIQCGLIRLGYHIGNIDGQIGAKTNTALKKAGIEPQNLEQMVKEVEDLLQVKFPNEYTTHQETEVTAETPRHLNI
;
A
#
# COMPACT_ATOMS: atom_id res chain seq x y z
N MET A 1 12.75 2.56 -11.38
CA MET A 1 11.33 2.75 -11.78
C MET A 1 10.53 2.90 -10.50
N LYS A 2 9.70 3.94 -10.42
CA LYS A 2 8.74 4.11 -9.32
C LYS A 2 7.71 2.98 -9.31
N THR A 3 7.16 2.67 -8.14
CA THR A 3 6.06 1.71 -8.01
C THR A 3 4.86 2.25 -8.80
N PRO A 4 4.39 1.56 -9.86
CA PRO A 4 3.35 2.10 -10.72
C PRO A 4 1.99 2.04 -10.02
N LEU A 5 1.15 3.05 -10.25
CA LEU A 5 -0.27 2.99 -9.98
C LEU A 5 -0.98 2.57 -11.25
N ILE A 6 -1.46 1.33 -11.29
CA ILE A 6 -2.17 0.78 -12.43
C ILE A 6 -3.67 1.10 -12.32
N PRO A 7 -4.31 1.59 -13.39
CA PRO A 7 -5.74 1.78 -13.42
C PRO A 7 -6.46 0.43 -13.41
N ILE A 8 -7.58 0.35 -12.70
CA ILE A 8 -8.37 -0.88 -12.58
C ILE A 8 -9.86 -0.59 -12.79
N THR A 9 -10.63 -1.66 -13.03
CA THR A 9 -12.09 -1.63 -13.00
C THR A 9 -12.55 -2.61 -11.92
N PHE A 10 -13.30 -2.13 -10.93
CA PHE A 10 -13.72 -2.95 -9.80
C PHE A 10 -15.12 -2.55 -9.31
N PRO A 11 -15.96 -3.49 -8.83
CA PRO A 11 -17.26 -3.17 -8.24
C PRO A 11 -17.14 -2.17 -7.08
N SER A 12 -18.13 -1.28 -6.96
CA SER A 12 -18.12 -0.26 -5.91
C SER A 12 -19.48 0.00 -5.28
N ILE A 13 -19.49 0.70 -4.15
CA ILE A 13 -20.72 1.13 -3.47
C ILE A 13 -21.47 2.23 -4.22
N TYR A 14 -20.83 2.85 -5.22
CA TYR A 14 -21.41 3.98 -5.95
C TYR A 14 -22.48 3.53 -6.94
N LYS A 15 -23.39 4.44 -7.24
CA LYS A 15 -24.49 4.23 -8.18
C LYS A 15 -24.53 5.33 -9.23
N SER A 16 -25.03 5.02 -10.42
CA SER A 16 -25.39 6.02 -11.43
C SER A 16 -26.56 6.88 -10.94
N LYS A 17 -26.90 7.93 -11.68
CA LYS A 17 -28.05 8.79 -11.36
C LYS A 17 -29.37 8.01 -11.37
N GLU A 18 -29.44 6.95 -12.17
CA GLU A 18 -30.56 6.02 -12.31
C GLU A 18 -30.56 4.92 -11.22
N GLY A 19 -29.59 4.95 -10.30
CA GLY A 19 -29.50 4.02 -9.17
C GLY A 19 -28.80 2.69 -9.49
N ASN A 20 -28.27 2.52 -10.70
CA ASN A 20 -27.58 1.30 -11.10
C ASN A 20 -26.18 1.22 -10.47
N PRO A 21 -25.72 0.06 -9.97
CA PRO A 21 -24.34 -0.11 -9.50
C PRO A 21 -23.33 0.29 -10.58
N ILE A 22 -22.28 1.01 -10.18
CA ILE A 22 -21.17 1.37 -11.08
C ILE A 22 -19.83 0.90 -10.50
N SER A 23 -18.83 0.81 -11.38
CA SER A 23 -17.46 0.57 -10.96
C SER A 23 -16.90 1.75 -10.17
N LEU A 24 -15.83 1.48 -9.41
CA LEU A 24 -15.13 2.49 -8.63
C LEU A 24 -14.74 3.68 -9.53
N PRO A 25 -14.96 4.94 -9.09
CA PRO A 25 -14.64 6.12 -9.90
C PRO A 25 -13.19 6.10 -10.37
N LYS A 26 -12.92 6.46 -11.63
CA LYS A 26 -11.58 6.38 -12.24
C LYS A 26 -10.47 7.04 -11.40
N ARG A 27 -10.77 8.18 -10.76
CA ARG A 27 -9.83 8.90 -9.90
C ARG A 27 -9.40 8.12 -8.64
N MET A 28 -10.18 7.11 -8.25
CA MET A 28 -9.96 6.22 -7.08
C MET A 28 -9.54 4.81 -7.51
N ALA A 29 -9.82 4.44 -8.76
CA ALA A 29 -9.63 3.10 -9.30
C ALA A 29 -8.21 2.90 -9.83
N GLN A 30 -7.24 3.04 -8.94
CA GLN A 30 -5.83 2.74 -9.21
C GLN A 30 -5.16 2.14 -7.99
N CYS A 31 -4.23 1.21 -8.21
CA CYS A 31 -3.49 0.58 -7.12
C CYS A 31 -2.14 0.05 -7.58
N THR A 32 -1.34 -0.41 -6.64
CA THR A 32 -0.05 -1.05 -6.90
C THR A 32 -0.21 -2.46 -7.47
N PRO A 33 0.76 -3.01 -8.24
CA PRO A 33 0.63 -4.32 -8.89
C PRO A 33 0.34 -5.49 -7.92
N ASP A 34 0.94 -5.49 -6.74
CA ASP A 34 0.67 -6.45 -5.67
C ASP A 34 -0.74 -6.30 -5.09
N MET A 35 -1.19 -5.07 -4.85
CA MET A 35 -2.57 -4.80 -4.44
C MET A 35 -3.58 -5.26 -5.50
N TYR A 36 -3.29 -5.05 -6.79
CA TYR A 36 -4.16 -5.51 -7.89
C TYR A 36 -4.31 -7.03 -7.92
N ARG A 37 -3.20 -7.77 -7.82
CA ARG A 37 -3.26 -9.24 -7.75
C ARG A 37 -4.06 -9.71 -6.54
N ALA A 38 -3.85 -9.07 -5.38
CA ALA A 38 -4.61 -9.39 -4.18
C ALA A 38 -6.12 -9.15 -4.38
N LEU A 39 -6.50 -8.03 -4.97
CA LEU A 39 -7.90 -7.73 -5.32
C LEU A 39 -8.51 -8.79 -6.24
N GLN A 40 -7.79 -9.23 -7.28
CA GLN A 40 -8.26 -10.26 -8.20
C GLN A 40 -8.52 -11.58 -7.48
N VAL A 41 -7.55 -12.06 -6.69
CA VAL A 41 -7.65 -13.32 -5.95
C VAL A 41 -8.76 -13.26 -4.90
N LEU A 42 -8.84 -12.18 -4.13
CA LEU A 42 -9.86 -12.01 -3.10
C LEU A 42 -11.27 -11.92 -3.71
N SER A 43 -11.43 -11.20 -4.82
CA SER A 43 -12.72 -11.11 -5.51
C SER A 43 -13.18 -12.47 -6.05
N ALA A 44 -12.28 -13.23 -6.69
CA ALA A 44 -12.58 -14.57 -7.15
C ALA A 44 -13.00 -15.49 -6.00
N HIS A 45 -12.30 -15.42 -4.87
CA HIS A 45 -12.61 -16.25 -3.70
C HIS A 45 -13.94 -15.87 -3.04
N VAL A 46 -14.21 -14.57 -2.86
CA VAL A 46 -15.47 -14.06 -2.31
C VAL A 46 -16.64 -14.45 -3.22
N LYS A 47 -16.45 -14.36 -4.54
CA LYS A 47 -17.46 -14.78 -5.53
C LYS A 47 -17.75 -16.28 -5.47
N ALA A 48 -16.74 -17.12 -5.28
CA ALA A 48 -16.90 -18.56 -5.11
C ALA A 48 -17.75 -18.93 -3.88
N HIS A 49 -17.84 -18.02 -2.89
CA HIS A 49 -18.68 -18.17 -1.69
C HIS A 49 -20.02 -17.40 -1.79
N GLY A 50 -20.41 -17.00 -3.01
CA GLY A 50 -21.69 -16.32 -3.27
C GLY A 50 -21.73 -14.84 -2.89
N GLY A 51 -20.61 -14.27 -2.45
CA GLY A 51 -20.43 -12.86 -2.15
C GLY A 51 -19.92 -12.03 -3.33
N GLU A 52 -19.61 -10.78 -3.06
CA GLU A 52 -18.95 -9.86 -3.98
C GLU A 52 -17.99 -8.95 -3.21
N LEU A 53 -16.77 -8.78 -3.73
CA LEU A 53 -15.83 -7.80 -3.20
C LEU A 53 -16.14 -6.43 -3.79
N VAL A 54 -16.78 -5.56 -3.00
CA VAL A 54 -17.25 -4.23 -3.40
C VAL A 54 -16.45 -3.16 -2.65
N LEU A 55 -15.85 -2.22 -3.38
CA LEU A 55 -14.99 -1.19 -2.80
C LEU A 55 -15.74 0.14 -2.55
N SER A 56 -15.43 0.82 -1.45
CA SER A 56 -15.78 2.23 -1.26
C SER A 56 -14.63 3.16 -1.55
N ASP A 57 -13.42 2.80 -1.12
CA ASP A 57 -12.20 3.57 -1.35
C ASP A 57 -11.04 2.62 -1.72
N LEU A 58 -10.12 3.12 -2.55
CA LEU A 58 -8.88 2.43 -2.92
C LEU A 58 -7.74 3.45 -2.97
N PHE A 59 -7.63 4.21 -4.06
CA PHE A 59 -6.72 5.35 -4.12
C PHE A 59 -7.40 6.65 -3.71
N ARG A 60 -6.67 7.49 -2.97
CA ARG A 60 -7.05 8.89 -2.69
C ARG A 60 -5.92 9.81 -3.12
N SER A 61 -6.20 10.78 -3.98
CA SER A 61 -5.21 11.82 -4.30
C SER A 61 -4.92 12.69 -3.07
N TYR A 62 -3.87 13.52 -3.17
CA TYR A 62 -3.58 14.54 -2.17
C TYR A 62 -4.82 15.35 -1.78
N ASP A 63 -5.53 15.92 -2.76
CA ASP A 63 -6.72 16.75 -2.50
C ASP A 63 -7.86 15.96 -1.84
N MET A 64 -8.03 14.69 -2.22
CA MET A 64 -9.02 13.82 -1.59
C MET A 64 -8.65 13.53 -0.13
N GLN A 65 -7.37 13.28 0.13
CA GLN A 65 -6.87 13.05 1.48
C GLN A 65 -6.98 14.31 2.34
N PHE A 66 -6.65 15.47 1.77
CA PHE A 66 -6.78 16.77 2.41
C PHE A 66 -8.23 17.05 2.79
N GLN A 67 -9.16 16.91 1.85
CA GLN A 67 -10.59 17.10 2.14
C GLN A 67 -11.10 16.11 3.18
N ALA A 68 -10.67 14.84 3.13
CA ALA A 68 -11.06 13.84 4.13
C ALA A 68 -10.52 14.19 5.54
N ASN A 69 -9.32 14.79 5.62
CA ASN A 69 -8.78 15.30 6.87
C ASN A 69 -9.56 16.53 7.37
N LEU A 70 -9.90 17.49 6.50
CA LEU A 70 -10.74 18.63 6.86
C LEU A 70 -12.11 18.19 7.38
N ASP A 71 -12.75 17.22 6.72
CA ASP A 71 -14.03 16.66 7.15
C ASP A 71 -13.91 15.99 8.54
N TYR A 72 -12.78 15.34 8.84
CA TYR A 72 -12.52 14.79 10.18
C TYR A 72 -12.27 15.89 11.23
N VAL A 73 -11.39 16.86 10.95
CA VAL A 73 -11.03 17.95 11.86
C VAL A 73 -12.23 18.84 12.18
N SER A 74 -13.10 19.08 11.20
CA SER A 74 -14.36 19.84 11.38
C SER A 74 -15.48 19.04 12.06
N GLY A 75 -15.30 17.73 12.29
CA GLY A 75 -16.31 16.86 12.89
C GLY A 75 -17.41 16.38 11.93
N LYS A 76 -17.35 16.74 10.65
CA LYS A 76 -18.27 16.25 9.61
C LYS A 76 -18.13 14.74 9.38
N LYS A 77 -16.91 14.20 9.55
CA LYS A 77 -16.60 12.77 9.53
C LYS A 77 -16.09 12.34 10.91
N LYS A 78 -16.59 11.22 11.45
CA LYS A 78 -16.13 10.65 12.73
C LYS A 78 -14.91 9.75 12.60
N ALA A 79 -14.83 9.00 11.50
CA ALA A 79 -13.70 8.12 11.23
C ALA A 79 -12.43 8.95 10.98
N TYR A 80 -11.34 8.54 11.61
CA TYR A 80 -10.07 9.25 11.54
C TYR A 80 -9.57 9.33 10.10
N SER A 81 -9.06 10.50 9.71
CA SER A 81 -8.35 10.67 8.45
C SER A 81 -7.07 11.44 8.71
N PRO A 82 -5.89 10.87 8.45
CA PRO A 82 -4.63 11.59 8.64
C PRO A 82 -4.53 12.77 7.65
N PRO A 83 -3.69 13.78 7.94
CA PRO A 83 -3.34 14.78 6.94
C PRO A 83 -2.66 14.11 5.72
N PRO A 84 -2.60 14.79 4.56
CA PRO A 84 -1.87 14.30 3.39
C PRO A 84 -0.44 13.87 3.71
N GLY A 85 0.05 12.86 2.98
CA GLY A 85 1.33 12.22 3.26
C GLY A 85 1.29 11.19 4.39
N GLY A 86 0.10 10.76 4.81
CA GLY A 86 -0.09 9.92 5.99
C GLY A 86 -0.96 8.68 5.77
N SER A 87 -1.47 8.46 4.56
CA SER A 87 -2.47 7.44 4.25
C SER A 87 -1.97 6.47 3.19
N LEU A 88 -2.13 5.16 3.40
CA LEU A 88 -1.81 4.17 2.36
C LEU A 88 -2.77 4.22 1.16
N HIS A 89 -3.93 4.87 1.27
CA HIS A 89 -4.76 5.17 0.10
C HIS A 89 -4.05 6.10 -0.88
N GLU A 90 -3.22 7.03 -0.40
CA GLU A 90 -2.45 7.93 -1.28
C GLU A 90 -1.41 7.18 -2.12
N ALA A 91 -1.09 5.94 -1.75
CA ALA A 91 -0.19 5.07 -2.50
C ALA A 91 -0.94 3.93 -3.22
N GLY A 92 -2.28 3.93 -3.25
CA GLY A 92 -3.05 2.83 -3.85
C GLY A 92 -2.77 1.47 -3.21
N ARG A 93 -2.50 1.47 -1.89
CA ARG A 93 -2.14 0.30 -1.07
C ARG A 93 -3.13 0.02 0.06
N ALA A 94 -4.22 0.77 0.15
CA ALA A 94 -5.30 0.52 1.09
C ALA A 94 -6.62 0.38 0.33
N MET A 95 -7.55 -0.39 0.88
CA MET A 95 -8.92 -0.50 0.41
C MET A 95 -9.91 -0.44 1.56
N ASP A 96 -11.05 0.17 1.30
CA ASP A 96 -12.24 0.08 2.12
C ASP A 96 -13.29 -0.74 1.39
N ILE A 97 -13.88 -1.73 2.08
CA ILE A 97 -14.79 -2.70 1.49
C ILE A 97 -16.19 -2.68 2.12
N ASP A 98 -17.22 -2.99 1.32
CA ASP A 98 -18.57 -3.23 1.86
C ASP A 98 -18.66 -4.62 2.50
N LEU A 99 -18.54 -4.65 3.83
CA LEU A 99 -18.59 -5.89 4.62
C LEU A 99 -19.88 -6.69 4.40
N LYS A 100 -21.01 -6.04 4.07
CA LYS A 100 -22.28 -6.74 3.84
C LYS A 100 -22.28 -7.54 2.55
N LYS A 101 -21.47 -7.14 1.57
CA LYS A 101 -21.39 -7.78 0.25
C LYS A 101 -20.49 -9.01 0.23
N LEU A 102 -19.57 -9.14 1.19
CA LEU A 102 -18.66 -10.29 1.29
C LEU A 102 -19.38 -11.64 1.38
N LYS A 103 -20.51 -11.70 2.09
CA LYS A 103 -21.26 -12.95 2.40
C LYS A 103 -20.42 -14.10 2.98
N ILE A 104 -19.25 -13.80 3.52
CA ILE A 104 -18.41 -14.69 4.32
C ILE A 104 -18.13 -14.03 5.67
N LYS A 105 -17.72 -14.82 6.68
CA LYS A 105 -17.36 -14.27 7.98
C LYS A 105 -16.11 -13.40 7.84
N LEU A 106 -16.06 -12.27 8.55
CA LEU A 106 -14.94 -11.34 8.50
C LEU A 106 -13.60 -12.01 8.87
N ASN A 107 -13.61 -12.93 9.85
CA ASN A 107 -12.42 -13.71 10.21
C ASN A 107 -11.91 -14.58 9.05
N ASP A 108 -12.80 -15.20 8.29
CA ASP A 108 -12.42 -16.03 7.15
C ASP A 108 -11.84 -15.15 6.03
N PHE A 109 -12.43 -13.97 5.80
CA PHE A 109 -11.86 -12.97 4.89
C PHE A 109 -10.46 -12.50 5.33
N TRP A 110 -10.23 -12.28 6.63
CA TRP A 110 -8.90 -11.89 7.14
C TRP A 110 -7.84 -12.96 6.84
N ILE A 111 -8.16 -14.24 7.04
CA ILE A 111 -7.25 -15.35 6.75
C ILE A 111 -6.91 -15.39 5.25
N LEU A 112 -7.91 -15.13 4.39
CA LEU A 112 -7.71 -15.07 2.94
C LEU A 112 -6.87 -13.87 2.51
N ALA A 113 -7.16 -12.69 3.05
CA ALA A 113 -6.43 -11.45 2.81
C ALA A 113 -4.96 -11.59 3.20
N ALA A 114 -4.69 -12.17 4.37
CA ALA A 114 -3.33 -12.36 4.87
C ALA A 114 -2.45 -13.18 3.91
N LYS A 115 -3.01 -14.21 3.24
CA LYS A 115 -2.30 -15.00 2.22
C LYS A 115 -1.88 -14.18 1.01
N GLN A 116 -2.54 -13.06 0.75
CA GLN A 116 -2.24 -12.13 -0.34
C GLN A 116 -1.43 -10.91 0.13
N GLY A 117 -0.88 -10.93 1.35
CA GLY A 117 -0.15 -9.81 1.93
C GLY A 117 -1.03 -8.60 2.28
N VAL A 118 -2.34 -8.82 2.38
CA VAL A 118 -3.33 -7.80 2.75
C VAL A 118 -3.72 -8.00 4.21
N VAL A 119 -3.61 -6.94 5.01
CA VAL A 119 -3.85 -7.00 6.46
C VAL A 119 -4.85 -5.94 6.91
N PRO A 120 -5.66 -6.21 7.94
CA PRO A 120 -6.51 -5.19 8.57
C PRO A 120 -5.65 -4.18 9.35
N ILE A 121 -6.22 -3.01 9.66
CA ILE A 121 -5.58 -2.02 10.57
C ILE A 121 -6.06 -2.12 12.02
N ILE A 122 -7.06 -2.96 12.28
CA ILE A 122 -7.57 -3.26 13.62
C ILE A 122 -7.11 -4.65 14.07
N ASN A 123 -7.20 -4.90 15.38
CA ASN A 123 -6.63 -6.10 16.00
C ASN A 123 -7.59 -7.30 16.11
N SER A 124 -8.88 -7.14 15.78
CA SER A 124 -9.85 -8.24 15.80
C SER A 124 -10.90 -8.14 14.68
N PRO A 125 -11.37 -9.27 14.14
CA PRO A 125 -12.34 -9.32 13.04
C PRO A 125 -13.77 -9.09 13.53
N ASP A 126 -14.03 -7.93 14.12
CA ASP A 126 -15.38 -7.53 14.56
C ASP A 126 -15.93 -6.43 13.65
N THR A 127 -17.03 -6.74 12.96
CA THR A 127 -17.72 -5.84 12.02
C THR A 127 -18.27 -4.56 12.66
N LYS A 128 -18.33 -4.49 13.99
CA LYS A 128 -18.82 -3.32 14.74
C LYS A 128 -17.70 -2.32 15.07
N LEU A 129 -16.44 -2.72 14.92
CA LEU A 129 -15.32 -1.82 15.18
C LEU A 129 -15.21 -0.77 14.07
N ASN A 130 -14.79 0.43 14.46
CA ASN A 130 -14.39 1.44 13.49
C ASN A 130 -13.24 0.88 12.66
N GLU A 131 -13.27 1.13 11.35
CA GLU A 131 -12.27 0.64 10.39
C GLU A 131 -12.27 -0.89 10.17
N ALA A 132 -13.33 -1.62 10.56
CA ALA A 132 -13.45 -3.05 10.26
C ALA A 132 -13.47 -3.38 8.76
N TRP A 133 -13.73 -2.39 7.93
CA TRP A 133 -13.74 -2.43 6.47
C TRP A 133 -12.37 -2.09 5.83
N HIS A 134 -11.39 -1.60 6.59
CA HIS A 134 -10.13 -1.08 6.07
C HIS A 134 -9.03 -2.14 6.07
N PHE A 135 -8.42 -2.36 4.90
CA PHE A 135 -7.36 -3.33 4.68
C PHE A 135 -6.21 -2.73 3.86
N GLU A 136 -5.00 -3.26 4.05
CA GLU A 136 -3.78 -2.69 3.47
C GLU A 136 -2.87 -3.76 2.88
N CYS A 137 -2.40 -3.52 1.64
CA CYS A 137 -1.27 -4.21 1.05
C CYS A 137 0.01 -3.42 1.32
N ARG A 138 0.60 -3.67 2.51
CA ARG A 138 1.75 -2.89 3.01
C ARG A 138 3.05 -3.18 2.25
N GLY A 139 3.22 -4.40 1.74
CA GLY A 139 4.45 -4.85 1.08
C GLY A 139 5.71 -4.60 1.94
N SER A 140 6.80 -4.24 1.28
CA SER A 140 8.09 -3.87 1.87
C SER A 140 8.03 -2.61 2.74
N HIS A 141 6.97 -1.79 2.64
CA HIS A 141 6.80 -0.63 3.53
C HIS A 141 6.55 -1.04 4.99
N THR A 142 6.17 -2.30 5.24
CA THR A 142 6.17 -2.90 6.58
C THR A 142 7.56 -2.81 7.23
N LEU A 143 8.65 -2.87 6.45
CA LEU A 143 10.00 -2.70 6.97
C LEU A 143 10.23 -1.29 7.53
N VAL A 144 9.64 -0.27 6.91
CA VAL A 144 9.70 1.12 7.40
C VAL A 144 8.86 1.29 8.67
N TYR A 145 7.67 0.69 8.70
CA TYR A 145 6.85 0.63 9.92
C TYR A 145 7.65 0.02 11.08
N ASN A 146 8.19 -1.19 10.88
CA ASN A 146 8.97 -1.91 11.89
C ASN A 146 10.23 -1.14 12.29
N TYR A 147 10.89 -0.46 11.34
CA TYR A 147 12.07 0.35 11.62
C TYR A 147 11.78 1.45 12.64
N TYR A 148 10.69 2.20 12.44
CA TYR A 148 10.26 3.25 13.37
C TYR A 148 9.66 2.69 14.66
N GLN A 149 8.91 1.59 14.59
CA GLN A 149 8.35 0.94 15.77
C GLN A 149 9.46 0.47 16.74
N ASN A 150 10.59 0.04 16.20
CA ASN A 150 11.77 -0.36 16.98
C ASN A 150 12.69 0.82 17.37
N GLY A 151 12.24 2.06 17.22
CA GLY A 151 12.99 3.26 17.66
C GLY A 151 14.22 3.61 16.82
N LYS A 152 14.41 3.00 15.65
CA LYS A 152 15.57 3.30 14.77
C LYS A 152 15.43 4.66 14.06
N GLY A 153 14.21 5.19 13.99
CA GLY A 153 13.86 6.57 13.66
C GLY A 153 12.80 7.07 14.65
N THR A 154 12.82 8.36 14.96
CA THR A 154 12.04 8.94 16.06
C THR A 154 11.29 10.22 15.70
N ASN A 155 11.53 10.80 14.52
CA ASN A 155 10.93 12.08 14.11
C ASN A 155 9.45 11.99 13.65
N MET A 156 8.85 10.81 13.61
CA MET A 156 7.45 10.61 13.26
C MET A 156 6.92 9.26 13.77
N LYS A 157 5.59 9.09 13.75
CA LYS A 157 4.95 7.82 14.14
C LYS A 157 5.23 6.72 13.10
N PRO A 158 5.32 5.43 13.51
CA PRO A 158 5.62 4.33 12.59
C PRO A 158 4.68 4.25 11.38
N TYR A 159 3.37 4.38 11.62
CA TYR A 159 2.38 4.34 10.54
C TYR A 159 2.53 5.51 9.56
N GLN A 160 2.88 6.70 10.05
CA GLN A 160 3.15 7.85 9.20
C GLN A 160 4.41 7.63 8.34
N ALA A 161 5.48 7.08 8.90
CA ALA A 161 6.69 6.75 8.15
C ALA A 161 6.42 5.73 7.03
N MET A 162 5.60 4.72 7.32
CA MET A 162 5.15 3.74 6.32
C MET A 162 4.35 4.39 5.19
N GLY A 163 3.37 5.24 5.53
CA GLY A 163 2.57 5.98 4.56
C GLY A 163 3.44 6.84 3.64
N ILE A 164 4.32 7.65 4.23
CA ILE A 164 5.31 8.47 3.50
C ILE A 164 6.13 7.61 2.54
N SER A 165 6.67 6.49 3.02
CA SER A 165 7.49 5.61 2.19
C SER A 165 6.72 5.07 0.99
N ALA A 166 5.46 4.71 1.16
CA ALA A 166 4.61 4.20 0.09
C ALA A 166 4.24 5.28 -0.94
N ILE A 167 3.89 6.48 -0.47
CA ILE A 167 3.51 7.62 -1.33
C ILE A 167 4.70 8.05 -2.19
N LEU A 168 5.88 8.20 -1.58
CA LEU A 168 7.11 8.54 -2.28
C LEU A 168 7.51 7.45 -3.30
N ALA A 169 7.35 6.17 -2.95
CA ALA A 169 7.63 5.06 -3.86
C ALA A 169 6.68 5.06 -5.08
N ALA A 170 5.43 5.49 -4.91
CA ALA A 170 4.48 5.70 -6.00
C ALA A 170 4.78 6.97 -6.83
N GLY A 171 5.84 7.71 -6.49
CA GLY A 171 6.24 8.93 -7.20
C GLY A 171 5.47 10.18 -6.82
N ILE A 172 4.65 10.11 -5.77
CA ILE A 172 3.81 11.21 -5.30
C ILE A 172 4.60 12.03 -4.28
N GLN A 173 4.50 13.34 -4.38
CA GLN A 173 5.21 14.25 -3.47
C GLN A 173 4.55 14.29 -2.10
N VAL A 174 5.36 14.48 -1.07
CA VAL A 174 4.94 14.68 0.31
C VAL A 174 5.41 16.05 0.79
N ASP A 175 4.47 16.91 1.20
CA ASP A 175 4.73 18.31 1.60
C ASP A 175 5.78 18.46 2.71
N ARG A 176 5.84 17.49 3.62
CA ARG A 176 6.84 17.44 4.70
C ARG A 176 8.27 17.57 4.17
N PHE A 177 8.52 17.15 2.94
CA PHE A 177 9.83 17.18 2.29
C PHE A 177 9.84 18.10 1.07
N THR A 178 9.07 19.21 1.09
CA THR A 178 9.12 20.22 0.02
C THR A 178 10.59 20.57 -0.31
N GLY A 179 10.98 20.39 -1.58
CA GLY A 179 12.36 20.58 -2.07
C GLY A 179 13.37 19.47 -1.71
N LYS A 180 12.96 18.42 -0.99
CA LYS A 180 13.79 17.33 -0.46
C LYS A 180 13.19 15.93 -0.63
N ASN A 181 12.23 15.78 -1.55
CA ASN A 181 11.50 14.52 -1.76
C ASN A 181 12.45 13.40 -2.26
N SER A 182 13.43 13.72 -3.09
CA SER A 182 14.40 12.74 -3.62
C SER A 182 15.26 12.13 -2.52
N GLU A 183 15.71 12.94 -1.57
CA GLU A 183 16.45 12.50 -0.40
C GLU A 183 15.59 11.60 0.49
N ALA A 184 14.33 11.96 0.70
CA ALA A 184 13.38 11.14 1.44
C ALA A 184 13.09 9.80 0.73
N VAL A 185 13.01 9.79 -0.62
CA VAL A 185 12.91 8.56 -1.42
C VAL A 185 14.10 7.65 -1.16
N ILE A 186 15.32 8.18 -1.21
CA ILE A 186 16.56 7.43 -0.91
C ILE A 186 16.51 6.85 0.50
N GLN A 187 16.20 7.68 1.52
CA GLN A 187 16.12 7.23 2.91
C GLN A 187 15.08 6.12 3.11
N CYS A 188 13.88 6.28 2.55
CA CYS A 188 12.83 5.25 2.60
C CYS A 188 13.28 3.96 1.92
N GLY A 189 13.89 4.06 0.75
CA GLY A 189 14.36 2.91 -0.02
C GLY A 189 15.48 2.16 0.69
N LEU A 190 16.45 2.86 1.28
CA LEU A 190 17.51 2.24 2.06
C LEU A 190 16.98 1.49 3.29
N ILE A 191 15.96 2.02 3.98
CA ILE A 191 15.29 1.30 5.07
C ILE A 191 14.63 0.01 4.54
N ARG A 192 13.92 0.07 3.41
CA ARG A 192 13.31 -1.10 2.76
C ARG A 192 14.36 -2.13 2.30
N LEU A 193 15.54 -1.68 1.90
CA LEU A 193 16.67 -2.55 1.59
C LEU A 193 17.31 -3.18 2.85
N GLY A 194 16.99 -2.67 4.04
CA GLY A 194 17.41 -3.22 5.33
C GLY A 194 18.51 -2.41 6.03
N TYR A 195 18.86 -1.23 5.50
CA TYR A 195 19.91 -0.39 6.06
C TYR A 195 19.40 0.50 7.19
N HIS A 196 20.32 0.91 8.07
CA HIS A 196 20.05 1.83 9.17
C HIS A 196 20.55 3.23 8.83
N ILE A 197 19.63 4.19 8.72
CA ILE A 197 19.93 5.57 8.27
C ILE A 197 19.65 6.64 9.33
N GLY A 198 18.99 6.29 10.45
CA GLY A 198 18.41 7.26 11.39
C GLY A 198 17.01 7.68 10.97
N ASN A 199 16.74 8.99 10.98
CA ASN A 199 15.44 9.56 10.60
C ASN A 199 15.28 9.70 9.09
N ILE A 200 14.04 9.56 8.60
CA ILE A 200 13.61 10.07 7.31
C ILE A 200 13.32 11.57 7.49
N ASP A 201 14.25 12.43 7.11
CA ASP A 201 14.21 13.88 7.31
C ASP A 201 14.55 14.68 6.04
N GLY A 202 14.80 14.00 4.92
CA GLY A 202 15.20 14.61 3.65
C GLY A 202 16.64 15.16 3.67
N GLN A 203 17.50 14.71 4.60
CA GLN A 203 18.90 15.12 4.68
C GLN A 203 19.85 13.92 4.50
N ILE A 204 20.71 13.97 3.49
CA ILE A 204 21.72 12.93 3.24
C ILE A 204 22.93 13.15 4.17
N GLY A 205 22.80 12.65 5.41
CA GLY A 205 23.86 12.68 6.41
C GLY A 205 24.82 11.49 6.36
N ALA A 206 25.75 11.42 7.33
CA ALA A 206 26.78 10.39 7.41
C ALA A 206 26.22 8.95 7.43
N LYS A 207 25.10 8.72 8.14
CA LYS A 207 24.44 7.41 8.21
C LYS A 207 23.84 7.00 6.87
N THR A 208 23.15 7.92 6.18
CA THR A 208 22.62 7.69 4.83
C THR A 208 23.73 7.41 3.83
N ASN A 209 24.81 8.20 3.85
CA ASN A 209 26.00 7.97 3.01
C ASN A 209 26.65 6.61 3.28
N THR A 210 26.72 6.19 4.54
CA THR A 210 27.24 4.87 4.91
C THR A 210 26.35 3.76 4.36
N ALA A 211 25.03 3.92 4.42
CA ALA A 211 24.08 2.96 3.87
C ALA A 211 24.15 2.88 2.34
N LEU A 212 24.28 4.02 1.64
CA LEU A 212 24.49 4.07 0.19
C LEU A 212 25.73 3.28 -0.23
N LYS A 213 26.88 3.55 0.40
CA LYS A 213 28.13 2.80 0.12
C LYS A 213 27.98 1.30 0.37
N LYS A 214 27.32 0.91 1.47
CA LYS A 214 27.03 -0.50 1.76
C LYS A 214 26.04 -1.15 0.78
N ALA A 215 25.25 -0.36 0.07
CA ALA A 215 24.39 -0.80 -1.02
C ALA A 215 25.10 -0.83 -2.38
N GLY A 216 26.38 -0.45 -2.45
CA GLY A 216 27.11 -0.32 -3.70
C GLY A 216 26.70 0.91 -4.52
N ILE A 217 26.10 1.92 -3.88
CA ILE A 217 25.65 3.16 -4.51
C ILE A 217 26.65 4.26 -4.17
N GLU A 218 27.31 4.80 -5.19
CA GLU A 218 28.27 5.89 -5.01
C GLU A 218 27.55 7.23 -4.81
N PRO A 219 28.00 8.09 -3.87
CA PRO A 219 27.44 9.41 -3.69
C PRO A 219 27.70 10.29 -4.92
N GLN A 220 26.65 10.53 -5.70
CA GLN A 220 26.70 11.31 -6.94
C GLN A 220 25.50 12.27 -7.01
N ASN A 221 24.98 12.57 -8.19
CA ASN A 221 23.74 13.35 -8.30
C ASN A 221 22.53 12.57 -7.74
N LEU A 222 21.54 13.30 -7.21
CA LEU A 222 20.38 12.72 -6.52
C LEU A 222 19.51 11.84 -7.41
N GLU A 223 19.33 12.22 -8.69
CA GLU A 223 18.49 11.47 -9.63
C GLU A 223 19.03 10.05 -9.85
N GLN A 224 20.34 9.94 -10.06
CA GLN A 224 21.00 8.66 -10.26
C GLN A 224 20.98 7.81 -8.99
N MET A 225 21.20 8.41 -7.81
CA MET A 225 21.08 7.68 -6.54
C MET A 225 19.64 7.16 -6.30
N VAL A 226 18.62 7.96 -6.62
CA VAL A 226 17.22 7.51 -6.57
C VAL A 226 17.02 6.31 -7.49
N LYS A 227 17.50 6.40 -8.74
CA LYS A 227 17.38 5.32 -9.72
C LYS A 227 18.03 4.02 -9.22
N GLU A 228 19.25 4.09 -8.70
CA GLU A 228 19.96 2.90 -8.21
C GLU A 228 19.27 2.26 -6.99
N VAL A 229 18.78 3.08 -6.05
CA VAL A 229 17.95 2.57 -4.93
C VAL A 229 16.69 1.88 -5.45
N GLU A 230 15.99 2.50 -6.42
CA GLU A 230 14.79 1.91 -7.02
C GLU A 230 15.09 0.60 -7.77
N ASP A 231 16.22 0.50 -8.45
CA ASP A 231 16.62 -0.72 -9.18
C ASP A 231 16.89 -1.87 -8.20
N LEU A 232 17.60 -1.61 -7.09
CA LEU A 232 17.78 -2.61 -6.03
C LEU A 232 16.45 -3.04 -5.40
N LEU A 233 15.50 -2.11 -5.21
CA LEU A 233 14.18 -2.43 -4.68
C LEU A 233 13.33 -3.26 -5.63
N GLN A 234 13.41 -2.99 -6.94
CA GLN A 234 12.73 -3.81 -7.95
C GLN A 234 13.23 -5.24 -7.94
N VAL A 235 14.56 -5.45 -7.79
CA VAL A 235 15.14 -6.79 -7.67
C VAL A 235 14.67 -7.48 -6.38
N LYS A 236 14.64 -6.76 -5.25
CA LYS A 236 14.29 -7.33 -3.94
C LYS A 236 12.79 -7.57 -3.75
N PHE A 237 11.95 -6.73 -4.34
CA PHE A 237 10.49 -6.74 -4.17
C PHE A 237 9.76 -6.65 -5.53
N PRO A 238 10.01 -7.56 -6.49
CA PRO A 238 9.53 -7.44 -7.87
C PRO A 238 8.00 -7.34 -7.96
N ASN A 239 7.30 -8.01 -7.04
CA ASN A 239 5.85 -7.99 -6.93
C ASN A 239 5.26 -6.58 -6.76
N GLU A 240 6.00 -5.61 -6.23
CA GLU A 240 5.52 -4.22 -6.10
C GLU A 240 5.61 -3.43 -7.40
N TYR A 241 6.30 -3.95 -8.43
CA TYR A 241 6.62 -3.20 -9.64
C TYR A 241 6.05 -3.84 -10.91
N THR A 242 5.90 -5.15 -10.95
CA THR A 242 5.40 -5.87 -12.13
C THR A 242 4.04 -6.48 -11.87
N THR A 243 3.19 -6.53 -12.90
CA THR A 243 1.91 -7.26 -12.89
C THR A 243 2.07 -8.72 -13.33
N HIS A 244 3.14 -9.04 -14.05
CA HIS A 244 3.43 -10.39 -14.53
C HIS A 244 4.11 -11.23 -13.44
N GLN A 245 3.46 -12.32 -13.03
CA GLN A 245 4.19 -13.48 -12.49
C GLN A 245 4.54 -14.38 -13.67
N GLU A 246 5.82 -14.53 -14.00
CA GLU A 246 6.28 -15.77 -14.64
C GLU A 246 6.10 -16.88 -13.60
N THR A 247 4.90 -17.46 -13.58
CA THR A 247 4.65 -18.70 -12.86
C THR A 247 4.73 -19.80 -13.90
N GLU A 248 5.86 -20.49 -13.95
CA GLU A 248 5.90 -21.83 -14.52
C GLU A 248 4.94 -22.70 -13.71
N VAL A 249 3.74 -22.89 -14.24
CA VAL A 249 2.79 -23.88 -13.73
C VAL A 249 3.27 -25.22 -14.25
N THR A 250 4.09 -25.93 -13.46
CA THR A 250 4.23 -27.38 -13.64
C THR A 250 2.92 -28.02 -13.17
N ALA A 251 2.07 -28.34 -14.14
CA ALA A 251 0.86 -29.10 -13.92
C ALA A 251 1.22 -30.54 -13.52
N GLU A 252 1.43 -30.80 -12.23
CA GLU A 252 1.38 -32.17 -11.72
C GLU A 252 -0.07 -32.65 -11.75
N THR A 253 -0.35 -33.51 -12.72
CA THR A 253 -1.63 -34.23 -12.85
C THR A 253 -1.73 -35.22 -11.68
N PRO A 254 -2.83 -35.24 -10.90
CA PRO A 254 -3.01 -36.25 -9.87
C PRO A 254 -3.13 -37.63 -10.53
N ARG A 255 -2.18 -38.52 -10.27
CA ARG A 255 -2.35 -39.94 -10.59
C ARG A 255 -3.43 -40.49 -9.67
N HIS A 256 -4.60 -40.80 -10.22
CA HIS A 256 -5.58 -41.64 -9.58
C HIS A 256 -4.93 -42.99 -9.22
N LEU A 257 -4.86 -43.27 -7.91
CA LEU A 257 -4.64 -44.63 -7.40
C LEU A 257 -5.96 -45.38 -7.59
N ASN A 258 -5.96 -46.32 -8.53
CA ASN A 258 -6.97 -47.37 -8.57
C ASN A 258 -6.78 -48.26 -7.35
N ILE A 259 -7.83 -48.40 -6.55
CA ILE A 259 -8.06 -49.53 -5.63
C ILE A 259 -9.15 -50.37 -6.29
#